data_AF-A0A9P4IJ44-F1
#
_entry.id   AF-A0A9P4IJ44-F1
#
_cell.length_a   1.000
_cell.length_b   1.000
_cell.length_c   1.000
_cell.angle_alpha   90.00
_cell.angle_beta   90.00
_cell.angle_gamma   90.00
#
_symmetry.space_group_name_H-M   'P 1'
#
loop_
_entity.id
_entity.type
_entity.pdbx_description
1 polymer ?
#
loop_
_entity_poly.entity_id
_entity_poly.type
_entity_poly.pdbx_seq_one_letter_code
_entity_poly.pdbx_strand_id
1 'polypeptide(L)'
;STVVALKSSFLRTQTRILSQPLQPSEQWRNNSRERGTLTDAAIAEATRELNRQVRRHNKAAYSSLAIRHVAEQIDKLYWVTGAPILFDDDHEATLDGQDPILRIGDDLCSDVSITKLPEDPEELEEISSARHQLDNHDRYTVVLEKIKDLSQRRAALQNKVRAYKRLASSLEPFKDPQTTVQPNLVTRDGQLADGVARSSELNIRVGARLD
;
A
#
# COMPACT_ATOMS: atom_id res chain seq x y z
N SER A 1 1.00 0.89 2.73
CA SER A 1 2.23 0.22 3.16
C SER A 1 2.60 0.73 4.54
N THR A 2 2.86 -0.14 5.51
CA THR A 2 3.20 0.30 6.88
C THR A 2 4.64 0.86 6.95
N VAL A 3 4.91 1.75 7.91
CA VAL A 3 6.24 2.35 8.13
C VAL A 3 7.30 1.27 8.39
N VAL A 4 6.96 0.23 9.17
CA VAL A 4 7.83 -0.92 9.42
C VAL A 4 8.16 -1.70 8.13
N ALA A 5 7.22 -1.80 7.18
CA ALA A 5 7.47 -2.47 5.91
C ALA A 5 8.46 -1.67 5.03
N LEU A 6 8.40 -0.34 5.06
CA LEU A 6 9.36 0.54 4.38
C LEU A 6 10.75 0.46 5.01
N LYS A 7 10.85 0.49 6.35
CA LYS A 7 12.12 0.31 7.07
C LYS A 7 12.73 -1.06 6.78
N SER A 8 11.92 -2.11 6.78
CA SER A 8 12.35 -3.47 6.44
C SER A 8 12.84 -3.60 4.99
N SER A 9 12.16 -2.96 4.02
CA SER A 9 12.58 -3.00 2.61
C SER A 9 13.88 -2.23 2.37
N PHE A 10 14.05 -1.07 3.04
CA PHE A 10 15.30 -0.32 3.03
C PHE A 10 16.46 -1.15 3.58
N LEU A 11 16.30 -1.76 4.77
CA LEU A 11 17.33 -2.58 5.38
C LEU A 11 17.71 -3.77 4.48
N ARG A 12 16.73 -4.45 3.87
CA ARG A 12 16.99 -5.53 2.90
C ARG A 12 17.83 -5.05 1.71
N THR A 13 17.55 -3.84 1.23
CA THR A 13 18.27 -3.24 0.10
C THR A 13 19.72 -2.93 0.48
N GLN A 14 19.95 -2.34 1.65
CA GLN A 14 21.29 -2.05 2.14
C GLN A 14 22.09 -3.32 2.44
N THR A 15 21.48 -4.32 3.09
CA THR A 15 22.12 -5.63 3.30
C THR A 15 22.48 -6.29 1.98
N ARG A 16 21.67 -6.15 0.93
CA ARG A 16 21.99 -6.68 -0.40
C ARG A 16 23.22 -6.01 -1.02
N ILE A 17 23.38 -4.70 -0.83
CA ILE A 17 24.56 -3.96 -1.30
C ILE A 17 25.81 -4.42 -0.53
N LEU A 18 25.71 -4.51 0.80
CA LEU A 18 26.83 -4.92 1.66
C LEU A 18 27.21 -6.39 1.56
N SER A 19 26.29 -7.26 1.09
CA SER A 19 26.54 -8.69 0.88
C SER A 19 27.04 -9.03 -0.53
N GLN A 20 27.39 -8.02 -1.34
CA GLN A 20 28.03 -8.24 -2.63
C GLN A 20 29.35 -9.00 -2.47
N PRO A 21 29.66 -9.91 -3.40
CA PRO A 21 30.90 -10.67 -3.34
C PRO A 21 32.10 -9.74 -3.48
N LEU A 22 33.04 -9.86 -2.56
CA LEU A 22 34.29 -9.13 -2.59
C LEU A 22 35.14 -9.65 -3.75
N GLN A 23 35.63 -8.70 -4.55
CA GLN A 23 36.62 -8.96 -5.60
C GLN A 23 37.88 -8.15 -5.28
N PRO A 24 39.08 -8.73 -5.41
CA PRO A 24 40.30 -7.96 -5.30
C PRO A 24 40.36 -6.92 -6.42
N SER A 25 40.79 -5.71 -6.11
CA SER A 25 40.98 -4.66 -7.11
C SER A 25 42.05 -5.07 -8.14
N GLU A 26 41.90 -4.62 -9.39
CA GLU A 26 42.85 -4.96 -10.46
C GLU A 26 44.26 -4.44 -10.16
N GLN A 27 44.38 -3.27 -9.54
CA GLN A 27 45.65 -2.71 -9.10
C GLN A 27 46.36 -3.63 -8.09
N TRP A 28 45.62 -4.22 -7.14
CA TRP A 28 46.19 -5.16 -6.19
C TRP A 28 46.63 -6.46 -6.88
N ARG A 29 45.82 -6.98 -7.82
CA ARG A 29 46.16 -8.19 -8.60
C ARG A 29 47.44 -7.99 -9.42
N ASN A 30 47.58 -6.85 -10.09
CA ASN A 30 48.76 -6.53 -10.89
C ASN A 30 50.02 -6.43 -10.02
N ASN A 31 49.94 -5.75 -8.88
CA ASN A 31 51.06 -5.63 -7.93
C ASN A 31 51.45 -6.98 -7.29
N SER A 32 50.50 -7.92 -7.13
CA SER A 32 50.77 -9.27 -6.62
C SER A 32 51.44 -10.15 -7.67
N ARG A 33 51.07 -10.00 -8.95
CA ARG A 33 51.72 -10.67 -10.09
C ARG A 33 53.14 -10.18 -10.32
N GLU A 34 53.36 -8.86 -10.29
CA GLU A 34 54.70 -8.24 -10.46
C GLU A 34 55.68 -8.68 -9.36
N ARG A 35 55.17 -8.87 -8.13
CA ARG A 35 56.00 -9.33 -7.00
C ARG A 35 56.13 -10.85 -6.91
N GLY A 36 55.45 -11.62 -7.77
CA GLY A 36 55.50 -13.08 -7.81
C GLY A 36 55.06 -13.77 -6.50
N THR A 37 54.33 -13.08 -5.63
CA THR A 37 54.05 -13.55 -4.26
C THR A 37 52.91 -14.56 -4.18
N LEU A 38 51.95 -14.49 -5.09
CA LEU A 38 50.73 -15.30 -5.08
C LEU A 38 50.30 -15.68 -6.50
N THR A 39 49.87 -16.92 -6.68
CA THR A 39 49.30 -17.39 -7.96
C THR A 39 47.83 -16.94 -8.08
N ASP A 40 47.37 -16.68 -9.30
CA ASP A 40 45.96 -16.32 -9.55
C ASP A 40 44.99 -17.40 -9.07
N ALA A 41 45.40 -18.67 -9.11
CA ALA A 41 44.62 -19.79 -8.59
C ALA A 41 44.44 -19.72 -7.08
N ALA A 42 45.50 -19.41 -6.32
CA ALA A 42 45.43 -19.23 -4.87
C ALA A 42 44.56 -18.02 -4.49
N ILE A 43 44.67 -16.92 -5.25
CA ILE A 43 43.82 -15.73 -5.06
C ILE A 43 42.36 -16.08 -5.32
N ALA A 44 42.06 -16.77 -6.43
CA ALA A 44 40.70 -17.18 -6.76
C ALA A 44 40.10 -18.10 -5.69
N GLU A 45 40.87 -19.06 -5.17
CA GLU A 45 40.44 -19.95 -4.09
C GLU A 45 40.15 -19.17 -2.78
N ALA A 46 41.09 -18.34 -2.35
CA ALA A 46 40.94 -17.53 -1.15
C ALA A 46 39.72 -16.58 -1.24
N THR A 47 39.52 -15.94 -2.40
CA THR A 47 38.33 -15.09 -2.63
C THR A 47 37.03 -15.89 -2.61
N ARG A 48 37.05 -17.15 -3.05
CA ARG A 48 35.87 -18.02 -3.05
C ARG A 48 35.49 -18.41 -1.63
N GLU A 49 36.47 -18.84 -0.84
CA GLU A 49 36.24 -19.21 0.56
C GLU A 49 35.85 -18.01 1.42
N LEU A 50 36.49 -16.84 1.22
CA LEU A 50 36.10 -15.60 1.88
C LEU A 50 34.65 -15.24 1.56
N ASN A 51 34.27 -15.23 0.28
CA ASN A 51 32.90 -14.93 -0.13
C ASN A 51 31.89 -15.96 0.41
N ARG A 52 32.28 -17.23 0.53
CA ARG A 52 31.46 -18.27 1.16
C ARG A 52 31.26 -18.00 2.66
N GLN A 53 32.29 -17.60 3.40
CA GLN A 53 32.17 -17.22 4.81
C GLN A 53 31.30 -15.97 5.00
N VAL A 54 31.52 -14.93 4.19
CA VAL A 54 30.72 -13.70 4.21
C VAL A 54 29.25 -13.98 3.94
N ARG A 55 28.92 -14.85 2.98
CA ARG A 55 27.53 -15.28 2.71
C ARG A 55 26.91 -16.00 3.90
N ARG A 56 27.66 -16.89 4.58
CA ARG A 56 27.18 -17.59 5.77
C ARG A 56 26.89 -16.62 6.91
N HIS A 57 27.81 -15.70 7.17
CA HIS A 57 27.63 -14.67 8.20
C HIS A 57 26.44 -13.77 7.88
N ASN A 58 26.34 -13.25 6.65
CA ASN A 58 25.22 -12.40 6.24
C ASN A 58 23.86 -13.11 6.38
N LYS A 59 23.78 -14.39 6.04
CA LYS A 59 22.53 -15.16 6.21
C LYS A 59 22.15 -15.34 7.68
N ALA A 60 23.13 -15.53 8.56
CA ALA A 60 22.90 -15.69 10.00
C ALA A 60 22.54 -14.35 10.68
N ALA A 61 23.33 -13.30 10.42
CA ALA A 61 23.17 -11.99 11.04
C ALA A 61 21.94 -11.22 10.51
N TYR A 62 21.67 -11.31 9.20
CA TYR A 62 20.59 -10.56 8.54
C TYR A 62 19.47 -11.48 8.05
N SER A 63 18.97 -12.33 8.95
CA SER A 63 17.76 -13.11 8.67
C SER A 63 16.56 -12.18 8.43
N SER A 64 15.54 -12.66 7.71
CA SER A 64 14.33 -11.88 7.44
C SER A 64 13.61 -11.44 8.72
N LEU A 65 13.67 -12.27 9.77
CA LEU A 65 13.14 -11.98 11.09
C LEU A 65 13.96 -10.92 11.83
N ALA A 66 15.31 -11.03 11.80
CA ALA A 66 16.19 -10.05 12.41
C ALA A 66 16.02 -8.66 11.80
N ILE A 67 15.92 -8.58 10.45
CA ILE A 67 15.69 -7.31 9.76
C ILE A 67 14.35 -6.68 10.18
N ARG A 68 13.30 -7.50 10.31
CA ARG A 68 11.99 -7.01 10.76
C ARG A 68 12.07 -6.50 12.20
N HIS A 69 12.70 -7.25 13.10
CA HIS A 69 12.84 -6.88 14.50
C HIS A 69 13.64 -5.58 14.67
N VAL A 70 14.74 -5.41 13.92
CA VAL A 70 15.50 -4.14 13.91
C VAL A 70 14.66 -3.00 13.35
N ALA A 71 13.87 -3.22 12.30
CA ALA A 71 12.96 -2.21 11.77
C ALA A 71 11.92 -1.77 12.82
N GLU A 72 11.36 -2.71 13.59
CA GLU A 72 10.45 -2.45 14.70
C GLU A 72 11.13 -1.71 15.86
N GLN A 73 12.38 -2.07 16.21
CA GLN A 73 13.15 -1.34 17.23
C GLN A 73 13.48 0.10 16.82
N ILE A 74 13.87 0.32 15.56
CA ILE A 74 14.09 1.67 15.01
C ILE A 74 12.78 2.46 15.02
N ASP A 75 11.65 1.79 14.77
CA ASP A 75 10.34 2.41 14.92
C ASP A 75 10.07 2.85 16.35
N LYS A 76 10.20 1.93 17.32
CA LYS A 76 10.05 2.25 18.75
C LYS A 76 10.97 3.39 19.19
N LEU A 77 12.26 3.34 18.83
CA LEU A 77 13.22 4.39 19.19
C LEU A 77 12.87 5.74 18.57
N TYR A 78 12.45 5.76 17.29
CA TYR A 78 12.00 6.98 16.64
C TYR A 78 10.83 7.62 17.39
N TRP A 79 9.89 6.81 17.86
CA TRP A 79 8.77 7.31 18.66
C TRP A 79 9.23 7.76 20.06
N VAL A 80 10.07 6.99 20.75
CA VAL A 80 10.58 7.35 22.09
C VAL A 80 11.43 8.63 22.10
N THR A 81 12.18 8.90 21.03
CA THR A 81 13.14 10.04 20.98
C THR A 81 12.64 11.24 20.18
N GLY A 82 11.75 11.02 19.22
CA GLY A 82 11.34 12.02 18.22
C GLY A 82 9.86 12.34 18.22
N ALA A 83 9.01 11.58 18.93
CA ALA A 83 7.66 12.06 19.20
C ALA A 83 7.76 13.12 20.30
N PRO A 84 7.22 14.33 20.10
CA PRO A 84 6.75 15.11 21.24
C PRO A 84 5.80 14.20 22.04
N ILE A 85 5.69 14.42 23.34
CA ILE A 85 4.83 13.71 24.32
C ILE A 85 3.35 13.82 23.87
N LEU A 86 3.00 13.15 22.79
CA LEU A 86 1.69 13.13 22.14
C LEU A 86 1.11 11.71 22.17
N PHE A 87 1.96 10.71 22.45
CA PHE A 87 1.63 9.29 22.32
C PHE A 87 2.33 8.46 23.41
N ASP A 88 2.37 8.97 24.64
CA ASP A 88 2.79 8.13 25.76
C ASP A 88 1.67 7.12 26.04
N ASP A 89 1.91 5.85 25.72
CA ASP A 89 1.04 4.71 26.08
C ASP A 89 0.98 4.54 27.63
N ASP A 90 1.88 5.19 28.38
CA ASP A 90 1.97 5.13 29.85
C ASP A 90 1.24 6.28 30.59
N HIS A 91 0.47 7.14 29.90
CA HIS A 91 -0.51 7.99 30.58
C HIS A 91 -1.76 7.18 30.98
N GLU A 92 -1.57 6.39 32.03
CA GLU A 92 -2.61 5.96 32.94
C GLU A 92 -3.46 7.19 33.33
N ALA A 93 -4.73 7.18 32.93
CA ALA A 93 -5.77 8.16 33.26
C ALA A 93 -5.59 9.59 32.70
N THR A 94 -5.93 9.80 31.42
CA THR A 94 -6.65 11.03 31.07
C THR A 94 -8.00 10.97 31.78
N LEU A 95 -8.17 11.81 32.80
CA LEU A 95 -9.35 11.88 33.68
C LEU A 95 -10.66 12.28 32.98
N ASP A 96 -10.72 12.32 31.65
CA ASP A 96 -11.88 12.86 30.90
C ASP A 96 -12.39 11.99 29.74
N GLY A 97 -11.93 10.74 29.59
CA GLY A 97 -12.53 9.80 28.62
C GLY A 97 -12.44 10.23 27.14
N GLN A 98 -11.56 11.19 26.82
CA GLN A 98 -11.26 11.57 25.44
C GLN A 98 -10.32 10.53 24.82
N ASP A 99 -10.81 9.85 23.78
CA ASP A 99 -9.98 8.98 22.96
C ASP A 99 -8.80 9.78 22.36
N PRO A 100 -7.57 9.21 22.33
CA PRO A 100 -6.44 9.89 21.71
C PRO A 100 -6.73 10.18 20.23
N ILE A 101 -6.43 11.43 19.82
CA ILE A 101 -6.69 11.98 18.48
C ILE A 101 -6.18 11.04 17.37
N LEU A 102 -4.99 10.47 17.55
CA LEU A 102 -4.42 9.43 16.69
C LEU A 102 -3.69 8.39 17.54
N ARG A 103 -3.69 7.12 17.12
CA ARG A 103 -2.92 6.06 17.78
C ARG A 103 -1.68 5.68 16.96
N ILE A 104 -0.67 5.13 17.64
CA ILE A 104 0.54 4.61 16.99
C ILE A 104 0.14 3.48 16.04
N GLY A 105 0.44 3.66 14.75
CA GLY A 105 0.12 2.70 13.70
C GLY A 105 -1.20 2.94 12.97
N ASP A 106 -1.95 4.00 13.31
CA ASP A 106 -3.11 4.42 12.52
C ASP A 106 -2.68 4.80 11.10
N ASP A 107 -3.49 4.39 10.12
CA ASP A 107 -3.28 4.81 8.74
C ASP A 107 -3.69 6.27 8.59
N LEU A 108 -2.70 7.16 8.61
CA LEU A 108 -2.87 8.61 8.41
C LEU A 108 -3.49 8.97 7.06
N CYS A 109 -3.49 8.03 6.10
CA CYS A 109 -4.18 8.21 4.85
C CYS A 109 -5.66 7.82 4.95
N SER A 110 -6.15 7.18 6.01
CA SER A 110 -7.55 6.75 6.09
C SER A 110 -8.48 7.94 6.34
N ASP A 111 -9.67 7.92 5.74
CA ASP A 111 -10.65 9.01 5.93
C ASP A 111 -11.05 9.14 7.41
N VAL A 112 -11.08 8.02 8.15
CA VAL A 112 -11.38 7.96 9.58
C VAL A 112 -10.31 8.65 10.43
N SER A 113 -9.03 8.48 10.10
CA SER A 113 -7.94 9.18 10.80
C SER A 113 -7.90 10.67 10.43
N ILE A 114 -8.21 11.01 9.17
CA ILE A 114 -8.25 12.41 8.72
C ILE A 114 -9.37 13.18 9.42
N THR A 115 -10.54 12.57 9.67
CA THR A 115 -11.65 13.22 10.39
C THR A 115 -11.40 13.43 11.88
N LYS A 116 -10.42 12.72 12.47
CA LYS A 116 -10.05 12.90 13.88
C LYS A 116 -9.11 14.08 14.10
N LEU A 117 -8.52 14.63 13.03
CA LEU A 117 -7.58 15.74 13.15
C LEU A 117 -8.31 17.02 13.63
N PRO A 118 -7.79 17.73 14.64
CA PRO A 118 -8.34 19.01 15.09
C PRO A 118 -8.39 20.02 13.96
N GLU A 119 -9.51 20.73 13.85
CA GLU A 119 -9.64 21.85 12.92
C GLU A 119 -8.95 23.09 13.46
N ASP A 120 -9.01 23.29 14.79
CA ASP A 120 -8.37 24.40 15.47
C ASP A 120 -6.97 23.99 15.98
N PRO A 121 -5.90 24.70 15.55
CA PRO A 121 -4.54 24.41 15.99
C PRO A 121 -4.31 24.74 17.48
N GLU A 122 -5.21 25.52 18.10
CA GLU A 122 -5.20 25.84 19.53
C GLU A 122 -5.40 24.60 20.42
N GLU A 123 -6.10 23.57 19.93
CA GLU A 123 -6.21 22.28 20.62
C GLU A 123 -4.88 21.49 20.65
N LEU A 124 -3.90 21.90 19.84
CA LEU A 124 -2.54 21.35 19.81
C LEU A 124 -1.55 22.21 20.62
N GLU A 125 -1.99 23.35 21.19
CA GLU A 125 -1.12 24.36 21.82
C GLU A 125 -0.58 23.98 23.20
N GLU A 126 -1.24 23.09 23.95
CA GLU A 126 -0.78 22.72 25.30
C GLU A 126 0.60 22.04 25.33
N ILE A 127 1.14 21.62 24.16
CA ILE A 127 2.20 20.60 24.10
C ILE A 127 3.45 21.06 23.33
N SER A 128 3.40 22.13 22.54
CA SER A 128 4.55 22.59 21.75
C SER A 128 5.28 23.78 22.39
N SER A 129 6.62 23.82 22.32
CA SER A 129 7.40 24.93 22.87
C SER A 129 7.24 26.23 22.07
N ALA A 130 7.09 27.35 22.79
CA ALA A 130 6.76 28.71 22.32
C ALA A 130 7.45 29.23 21.04
N ARG A 131 8.62 28.69 20.70
CA ARG A 131 9.53 29.25 19.70
C ARG A 131 9.30 28.74 18.27
N HIS A 132 8.57 27.62 18.10
CA HIS A 132 8.23 27.07 16.78
C HIS A 132 6.73 27.22 16.44
N GLN A 133 5.96 27.89 17.29
CA GLN A 133 4.50 27.90 17.20
C GLN A 133 3.97 28.66 15.98
N LEU A 134 4.26 29.95 15.81
CA LEU A 134 3.56 30.79 14.82
C LEU A 134 3.70 30.33 13.36
N ASP A 135 4.90 29.96 12.88
CA ASP A 135 5.07 29.44 11.50
C ASP A 135 4.37 28.08 11.31
N ASN A 136 4.20 27.30 12.38
CA ASN A 136 3.59 25.98 12.29
C ASN A 136 2.05 26.02 12.18
N HIS A 137 1.38 27.07 12.70
CA HIS A 137 -0.09 27.16 12.68
C HIS A 137 -0.60 27.41 11.25
N ASP A 138 -0.05 28.43 10.58
CA ASP A 138 -0.39 28.75 9.19
C ASP A 138 -0.06 27.59 8.25
N ARG A 139 1.03 26.86 8.53
CA ARG A 139 1.41 25.69 7.74
C ARG A 139 0.51 24.50 8.00
N TYR A 140 0.06 24.31 9.24
CA TYR A 140 -0.87 23.25 9.61
C TYR A 140 -2.21 23.42 8.90
N THR A 141 -2.80 24.61 8.95
CA THR A 141 -4.09 24.90 8.30
C THR A 141 -4.02 24.67 6.79
N VAL A 142 -2.99 25.19 6.12
CA VAL A 142 -2.77 24.98 4.67
C VAL A 142 -2.63 23.49 4.33
N VAL A 143 -1.91 22.72 5.15
CA VAL A 143 -1.73 21.27 4.92
C VAL A 143 -3.03 20.51 5.18
N LEU A 144 -3.78 20.89 6.21
CA LEU A 144 -5.06 20.27 6.57
C LEU A 144 -6.11 20.47 5.46
N GLU A 145 -6.23 21.69 4.92
CA GLU A 145 -7.08 21.96 3.75
C GLU A 145 -6.68 21.09 2.56
N LYS A 146 -5.38 20.98 2.29
CA LYS A 146 -4.87 20.15 1.19
C LYS A 146 -5.16 18.66 1.40
N ILE A 147 -5.05 18.16 2.63
CA ILE A 147 -5.38 16.77 2.96
C ILE A 147 -6.87 16.52 2.77
N LYS A 148 -7.74 17.44 3.20
CA LYS A 148 -9.20 17.37 2.99
C LYS A 148 -9.56 17.37 1.50
N ASP A 149 -8.94 18.22 0.68
CA ASP A 149 -9.18 18.23 -0.78
C ASP A 149 -8.71 16.90 -1.44
N LEU A 150 -7.52 16.42 -1.08
CA LEU A 150 -7.01 15.15 -1.61
C LEU A 150 -7.87 13.94 -1.17
N SER A 151 -8.37 13.91 0.06
CA SER A 151 -9.24 12.83 0.53
C SER A 151 -10.58 12.82 -0.22
N GLN A 152 -11.18 14.00 -0.44
CA GLN A 152 -12.39 14.15 -1.25
C GLN A 152 -12.19 13.68 -2.69
N ARG A 153 -11.08 14.08 -3.34
CA ARG A 153 -10.73 13.63 -4.70
C ARG A 153 -10.57 12.11 -4.76
N ARG A 154 -9.91 11.52 -3.76
CA ARG A 154 -9.75 10.06 -3.66
C ARG A 154 -11.10 9.37 -3.51
N ALA A 155 -11.97 9.85 -2.63
CA ALA A 155 -13.31 9.29 -2.44
C ALA A 155 -14.14 9.36 -3.74
N ALA A 156 -14.08 10.48 -4.47
CA ALA A 156 -14.74 10.64 -5.76
C ALA A 156 -14.22 9.64 -6.81
N LEU A 157 -12.89 9.44 -6.89
CA LEU A 157 -12.29 8.45 -7.79
C LEU A 157 -12.68 7.02 -7.41
N GLN A 158 -12.68 6.68 -6.13
CA GLN A 158 -13.12 5.36 -5.66
C GLN A 158 -14.59 5.10 -6.00
N ASN A 159 -15.46 6.11 -5.89
CA ASN A 159 -16.86 6.02 -6.30
C ASN A 159 -17.00 5.79 -7.81
N LYS A 160 -16.23 6.51 -8.63
CA LYS A 160 -16.18 6.28 -10.09
C LYS A 160 -15.73 4.87 -10.42
N VAL A 161 -14.65 4.38 -9.80
CA VAL A 161 -14.16 3.01 -9.98
C VAL A 161 -15.22 1.99 -9.57
N ARG A 162 -15.90 2.20 -8.45
CA ARG A 162 -16.99 1.33 -8.00
C ARG A 162 -18.15 1.31 -8.99
N ALA A 163 -18.53 2.46 -9.54
CA ALA A 163 -19.56 2.57 -10.57
C ALA A 163 -19.16 1.82 -11.86
N TYR A 164 -17.93 2.01 -12.33
CA TYR A 164 -17.42 1.29 -13.51
C TYR A 164 -17.34 -0.21 -13.29
N LYS A 165 -16.94 -0.66 -12.09
CA LYS A 165 -16.94 -2.09 -11.75
C LYS A 165 -18.35 -2.69 -11.75
N ARG A 166 -19.34 -1.97 -11.21
CA ARG A 166 -20.76 -2.38 -11.24
C ARG A 166 -21.32 -2.44 -12.67
N LEU A 167 -20.96 -1.46 -13.49
CA LEU A 167 -21.35 -1.45 -14.90
C LEU A 167 -20.66 -2.58 -15.66
N ALA A 168 -19.37 -2.82 -15.40
CA ALA A 168 -18.63 -3.94 -15.99
C ALA A 168 -19.22 -5.30 -15.59
N SER A 169 -19.62 -5.50 -14.33
CA SER A 169 -20.30 -6.73 -13.90
C SER A 169 -21.70 -6.86 -14.50
N SER A 170 -22.41 -5.75 -14.73
CA SER A 170 -23.70 -5.77 -15.44
C SER A 170 -23.54 -6.09 -16.93
N LEU A 171 -22.41 -5.70 -17.53
CA LEU A 171 -22.07 -5.99 -18.92
C LEU A 171 -21.43 -7.37 -19.12
N GLU A 172 -20.97 -8.02 -18.05
CA GLU A 172 -20.34 -9.33 -18.12
C GLU A 172 -21.23 -10.42 -18.76
N PRO A 173 -22.54 -10.51 -18.44
CA PRO A 173 -23.48 -11.40 -19.13
C PRO A 173 -23.64 -11.13 -20.63
N PHE A 174 -23.38 -9.89 -21.09
CA PHE A 174 -23.55 -9.50 -22.49
C PHE A 174 -22.30 -9.77 -23.34
N LYS A 175 -21.18 -10.22 -22.76
CA LYS A 175 -20.00 -10.62 -23.53
C LYS A 175 -20.27 -11.84 -24.41
N ASP A 176 -21.02 -12.81 -23.87
CA ASP A 176 -21.51 -13.98 -24.59
C ASP A 176 -23.05 -14.02 -24.55
N PRO A 177 -23.72 -13.21 -25.39
CA PRO A 177 -25.17 -13.03 -25.33
C PRO A 177 -25.95 -14.28 -25.73
N GLN A 178 -25.33 -15.21 -26.46
CA GLN A 178 -25.93 -16.48 -26.90
C GLN A 178 -26.04 -17.52 -25.77
N THR A 179 -25.18 -17.45 -24.75
CA THR A 179 -25.12 -18.44 -23.67
C THR A 179 -25.74 -17.96 -22.36
N THR A 180 -25.72 -16.64 -22.11
CA THR A 180 -26.06 -16.08 -20.78
C THR A 180 -27.39 -15.32 -20.75
N VAL A 181 -27.82 -14.74 -21.87
CA VAL A 181 -29.07 -13.97 -21.97
C VAL A 181 -30.10 -14.79 -22.73
N GLN A 182 -31.38 -14.72 -22.35
CA GLN A 182 -32.45 -15.41 -23.07
C GLN A 182 -32.42 -15.00 -24.56
N PRO A 183 -32.37 -15.96 -25.50
CA PRO A 183 -32.19 -15.67 -26.93
C PRO A 183 -33.34 -14.84 -27.53
N ASN A 184 -34.50 -14.85 -26.87
CA ASN A 184 -35.68 -14.07 -27.23
C ASN A 184 -35.50 -12.55 -27.06
N LEU A 185 -34.52 -12.10 -26.25
CA LEU A 185 -34.19 -10.68 -26.09
C LEU A 185 -33.09 -10.22 -27.06
N VAL A 186 -32.36 -11.16 -27.66
CA VAL A 186 -31.19 -10.90 -28.51
C VAL A 186 -31.57 -10.81 -29.99
N THR A 187 -32.67 -11.47 -30.39
CA THR A 187 -33.10 -11.57 -31.79
C THR A 187 -34.45 -10.87 -31.99
N ARG A 188 -34.50 -9.92 -32.93
CA ARG A 188 -35.74 -9.19 -33.29
C ARG A 188 -36.85 -10.13 -33.75
N ASP A 189 -36.47 -11.25 -34.36
CA ASP A 189 -37.35 -12.27 -34.91
C ASP A 189 -37.26 -13.58 -34.07
N GLY A 190 -37.19 -13.46 -32.74
CA GLY A 190 -37.06 -14.59 -31.82
C GLY A 190 -38.37 -15.34 -31.55
N GLN A 191 -38.31 -16.46 -30.82
CA GLN A 191 -39.47 -17.34 -30.55
C GLN A 191 -40.64 -16.62 -29.84
N LEU A 192 -40.35 -15.52 -29.14
CA LEU A 192 -41.37 -14.67 -28.52
C LEU A 192 -42.21 -13.91 -29.56
N ALA A 193 -41.59 -13.39 -30.63
CA ALA A 193 -42.30 -12.72 -31.72
C ALA A 193 -43.27 -13.71 -32.41
N ASP A 194 -42.82 -14.95 -32.64
CA ASP A 194 -43.67 -16.03 -33.15
C ASP A 194 -44.79 -16.41 -32.19
N GLY A 195 -44.53 -16.37 -30.88
CA GLY A 195 -45.53 -16.62 -29.84
C GLY A 195 -46.61 -15.54 -29.80
N VAL A 196 -46.22 -14.26 -29.91
CA VAL A 196 -47.14 -13.12 -29.98
C VAL A 196 -47.95 -13.14 -31.28
N ALA A 197 -47.33 -13.48 -32.41
CA ALA A 197 -48.03 -13.63 -33.69
C ALA A 197 -49.10 -14.74 -33.62
N ARG A 198 -48.75 -15.90 -33.05
CA ARG A 198 -49.71 -17.00 -32.82
C ARG A 198 -50.83 -16.62 -31.85
N SER A 199 -50.53 -15.86 -30.79
CA SER A 199 -51.55 -15.38 -29.86
C SER A 199 -52.48 -14.35 -30.50
N SER A 200 -51.96 -13.48 -31.36
CA SER A 200 -52.76 -12.53 -32.13
C SER A 200 -53.69 -13.26 -33.10
N GLU A 201 -53.17 -14.27 -33.79
CA GLU A 201 -53.98 -15.12 -34.68
C GLU A 201 -55.09 -15.87 -33.93
N LEU A 202 -54.79 -16.43 -32.75
CA LEU A 202 -55.80 -17.06 -31.91
C LEU A 202 -56.88 -16.07 -31.46
N ASN A 203 -56.49 -14.87 -31.03
CA ASN A 203 -57.45 -13.83 -30.63
C ASN A 203 -58.35 -13.40 -31.78
N ILE A 204 -57.82 -13.28 -33.00
CA ILE A 204 -58.62 -12.98 -34.19
C ILE A 204 -59.64 -14.10 -34.44
N ARG A 205 -59.22 -15.38 -34.36
CA ARG A 205 -60.12 -16.52 -34.54
C ARG A 205 -61.18 -16.65 -33.44
N VAL A 206 -60.84 -16.31 -32.19
CA VAL A 206 -61.79 -16.32 -31.07
C VAL A 206 -62.79 -15.17 -31.19
N GLY A 207 -62.32 -13.97 -31.58
CA GLY A 207 -63.18 -12.83 -31.86
C GLY A 207 -64.18 -13.12 -32.98
N ALA A 208 -63.72 -13.70 -34.10
CA ALA A 208 -64.58 -14.09 -35.23
C ALA A 208 -65.55 -15.25 -34.92
N ARG A 209 -65.47 -15.86 -33.74
CA ARG A 209 -66.38 -16.92 -33.26
C ARG A 209 -67.44 -16.41 -32.28
N LEU A 210 -67.27 -15.18 -31.79
CA LEU A 210 -68.18 -14.52 -30.84
C LEU A 210 -69.09 -13.48 -31.53
N ASP A 211 -68.86 -13.22 -32.81
CA ASP A 211 -69.76 -12.51 -33.75
C ASP A 211 -70.55 -13.52 -34.61
#